data_AF-J1LR32-F1
#
_entry.id   AF-J1LR32-F1
#
_cell.length_a   1.000
_cell.length_b   1.000
_cell.length_c   1.000
_cell.angle_alpha   90.00
_cell.angle_beta   90.00
_cell.angle_gamma   90.00
#
_symmetry.space_group_name_H-M   'P 1'
#
loop_
_entity.id
_entity.type
_entity.pdbx_description
1 polymer ?
#
loop_
_entity_poly.entity_id
_entity_poly.type
_entity_poly.pdbx_seq_one_letter_code
_entity_poly.pdbx_strand_id
1 'polypeptide(L)'
;MNTLTPILSSPGWELLESLQARQETNPMPLRELGAALRASGIEADLAAAVLTQLALRQAARAKFGPFASHMVFTRDGLEQATRLVVAARHAQRFRASGARRVADLGCGIG
;
A
#
# COMPACT_ATOMS: atom_id res chain seq x y z
N MET A 1 -1.33 -11.04 -15.19
CA MET A 1 -2.41 -11.12 -14.18
C MET A 1 -2.34 -9.88 -13.30
N ASN A 2 -3.48 -9.23 -13.04
CA ASN A 2 -3.52 -8.02 -12.20
C ASN A 2 -3.36 -8.40 -10.72
N THR A 3 -2.19 -8.08 -10.13
CA THR A 3 -1.86 -8.43 -8.74
C THR A 3 -2.73 -7.72 -7.71
N LEU A 4 -3.47 -6.68 -8.12
CA LEU A 4 -4.36 -5.94 -7.24
C LEU A 4 -5.78 -6.50 -7.18
N THR A 5 -6.25 -7.19 -8.22
CA THR A 5 -7.63 -7.70 -8.25
C THR A 5 -8.00 -8.53 -7.01
N PRO A 6 -7.14 -9.44 -6.50
CA PRO A 6 -7.46 -10.18 -5.28
C PRO A 6 -7.62 -9.29 -4.04
N ILE A 7 -6.86 -8.19 -3.96
CA ILE A 7 -6.85 -7.25 -2.83
C ILE A 7 -8.03 -6.30 -2.85
N LEU A 8 -8.48 -5.89 -4.04
CA LEU A 8 -9.57 -4.92 -4.20
C LEU A 8 -10.98 -5.54 -4.00
N SER A 9 -11.04 -6.78 -3.52
CA SER A 9 -12.26 -7.44 -3.05
C SER A 9 -12.40 -7.29 -1.53
N SER A 10 -13.63 -7.29 -0.98
CA SER A 10 -13.80 -7.19 0.48
C SER A 10 -13.04 -8.28 1.26
N PRO A 11 -13.12 -9.57 0.88
CA PRO A 11 -12.37 -10.62 1.59
C PRO A 11 -10.85 -10.44 1.51
N GLY A 12 -10.33 -9.96 0.38
CA GLY A 12 -8.90 -9.71 0.22
C GLY A 12 -8.40 -8.50 0.99
N TRP A 13 -9.19 -7.43 1.03
CA TRP A 13 -8.90 -6.23 1.81
C TRP A 13 -8.92 -6.53 3.32
N GLU A 14 -9.94 -7.22 3.81
CA GLU A 14 -10.05 -7.63 5.22
C GLU A 14 -8.89 -8.53 5.66
N LEU A 15 -8.50 -9.48 4.81
CA LEU A 15 -7.34 -10.33 5.07
C LEU A 15 -6.04 -9.50 5.16
N LEU A 16 -5.82 -8.56 4.24
CA LEU A 16 -4.65 -7.68 4.27
C LEU A 16 -4.60 -6.84 5.55
N GLU A 17 -5.70 -6.18 5.93
CA GLU A 17 -5.76 -5.35 7.14
C GLU A 17 -5.53 -6.19 8.41
N SER A 18 -6.17 -7.36 8.51
CA SER A 18 -6.02 -8.25 9.67
C SER A 18 -4.58 -8.76 9.84
N LEU A 19 -3.92 -9.15 8.74
CA LEU A 19 -2.53 -9.61 8.78
C LEU A 19 -1.56 -8.48 9.04
N GLN A 20 -1.84 -7.27 8.55
CA GLN A 20 -1.01 -6.12 8.86
C GLN A 20 -1.05 -5.79 10.35
N ALA A 21 -2.23 -5.75 10.96
CA ALA A 21 -2.36 -5.53 12.40
C ALA A 21 -1.60 -6.58 13.22
N ARG A 22 -1.64 -7.85 12.77
CA ARG A 22 -0.84 -8.93 13.36
C ARG A 22 0.66 -8.69 13.19
N GLN A 23 1.11 -8.29 12.01
CA GLN A 23 2.53 -8.01 11.75
C GLN A 23 3.06 -6.82 12.55
N GLU A 24 2.22 -5.83 12.86
CA GLU A 24 2.59 -4.71 13.73
C GLU A 24 2.73 -5.13 15.20
N THR A 25 1.95 -6.11 15.65
CA THR A 25 1.94 -6.59 17.04
C THR A 25 2.95 -7.72 17.28
N ASN A 26 3.04 -8.67 16.36
CA ASN A 26 3.90 -9.85 16.42
C ASN A 26 4.45 -10.15 15.01
N PRO A 27 5.54 -9.50 14.60
CA PRO A 27 6.08 -9.64 13.26
C PRO A 27 6.59 -11.07 13.03
N MET A 28 6.24 -11.62 11.87
CA MET A 28 6.78 -12.91 11.41
C MET A 28 7.29 -12.78 9.97
N PRO A 29 8.36 -13.50 9.58
CA PRO A 29 8.89 -13.44 8.23
C PRO A 29 7.82 -13.75 7.17
N LEU A 30 7.75 -12.96 6.10
CA LEU A 30 6.73 -13.12 5.04
C LEU A 30 6.74 -14.52 4.41
N ARG A 31 7.90 -15.19 4.37
CA ARG A 31 8.02 -16.58 3.90
C ARG A 31 7.22 -17.54 4.78
N GLU A 32 7.34 -17.41 6.10
CA GLU A 32 6.63 -18.23 7.08
C GLU A 32 5.14 -17.92 7.07
N LEU A 33 4.77 -16.64 7.01
CA LEU A 33 3.38 -16.22 6.84
C LEU A 33 2.77 -16.83 5.56
N GLY A 34 3.51 -16.83 4.45
CA GLY A 34 3.06 -17.44 3.21
C GLY A 34 2.88 -18.95 3.29
N ALA A 35 3.69 -19.66 4.07
CA ALA A 35 3.47 -21.09 4.34
C ALA A 35 2.20 -21.30 5.18
N ALA A 36 1.99 -20.48 6.22
CA ALA A 36 0.82 -20.54 7.09
C ALA A 36 -0.50 -20.26 6.36
N LEU A 37 -0.53 -19.26 5.47
CA LEU A 37 -1.72 -18.92 4.68
C LEU A 37 -2.13 -20.08 3.76
N ARG A 38 -1.16 -20.70 3.07
CA ARG A 38 -1.42 -21.87 2.21
C ARG A 38 -1.90 -23.06 3.03
N ALA A 39 -1.29 -23.33 4.19
CA ALA A 39 -1.73 -24.39 5.08
C ALA A 39 -3.15 -24.17 5.63
N SER A 40 -3.60 -22.92 5.69
CA SER A 40 -4.95 -22.52 6.11
C SER A 40 -5.97 -22.54 4.95
N GLY A 41 -5.59 -23.01 3.76
CA GLY A 41 -6.47 -23.11 2.60
C GLY A 41 -6.72 -21.80 1.87
N ILE A 42 -5.92 -20.75 2.10
CA ILE A 42 -6.01 -19.51 1.31
C ILE A 42 -5.50 -19.77 -0.10
N GLU A 43 -6.29 -19.37 -1.09
CA GLU A 43 -5.96 -19.45 -2.50
C GLU A 43 -4.60 -18.81 -2.81
N ALA A 44 -3.80 -19.48 -3.66
CA ALA A 44 -2.41 -19.11 -3.90
C ALA A 44 -2.26 -17.67 -4.41
N ASP A 45 -3.14 -17.23 -5.30
CA ASP A 45 -3.13 -15.88 -5.88
C ASP A 45 -3.44 -14.81 -4.81
N LEU A 46 -4.39 -15.09 -3.92
CA LEU A 46 -4.72 -14.17 -2.82
C LEU A 46 -3.57 -14.10 -1.81
N ALA A 47 -3.00 -15.25 -1.42
CA ALA A 47 -1.86 -15.29 -0.51
C ALA A 47 -0.67 -14.50 -1.09
N ALA A 48 -0.35 -14.70 -2.37
CA ALA A 48 0.73 -13.97 -3.04
C ALA A 48 0.47 -12.46 -3.10
N ALA A 49 -0.76 -12.05 -3.44
CA ALA A 49 -1.14 -10.65 -3.50
C ALA A 49 -1.03 -9.97 -2.12
N VAL A 50 -1.48 -10.63 -1.05
CA VAL A 50 -1.43 -10.08 0.32
C VAL A 50 -0.01 -9.94 0.82
N LEU A 51 0.84 -10.96 0.63
CA LEU A 51 2.26 -10.88 1.00
C LEU A 51 2.97 -9.76 0.23
N THR A 52 2.63 -9.57 -1.05
CA THR A 52 3.16 -8.49 -1.87
C THR A 52 2.76 -7.12 -1.31
N GLN A 53 1.49 -6.93 -0.93
CA GLN A 53 1.05 -5.69 -0.32
C GLN A 53 1.73 -5.44 1.03
N LEU A 54 1.85 -6.44 1.90
CA LEU A 54 2.55 -6.28 3.19
C LEU A 54 4.00 -5.82 2.98
N ALA A 55 4.72 -6.42 2.03
CA ALA A 55 6.07 -6.01 1.69
C ALA A 55 6.14 -4.58 1.13
N LEU A 56 5.23 -4.22 0.22
CA LEU A 56 5.18 -2.89 -0.38
C LEU A 56 4.79 -1.82 0.64
N ARG A 57 3.82 -2.08 1.51
CA ARG A 57 3.42 -1.17 2.60
C ARG A 57 4.57 -0.95 3.59
N GLN A 58 5.33 -2.00 3.91
CA GLN A 58 6.54 -1.86 4.73
C GLN A 58 7.58 -0.95 4.06
N ALA A 59 7.89 -1.18 2.78
CA ALA A 59 8.82 -0.34 2.02
C ALA A 59 8.32 1.11 1.88
N ALA A 60 7.00 1.28 1.68
CA ALA A 60 6.34 2.56 1.51
C ALA A 60 6.42 3.46 2.75
N ARG A 61 6.65 2.90 3.96
CA ARG A 61 6.84 3.71 5.17
C ARG A 61 7.95 4.74 5.04
N ALA A 62 9.01 4.46 4.28
CA ALA A 62 10.08 5.42 4.03
C ALA A 62 9.61 6.68 3.28
N LYS A 63 8.51 6.58 2.52
CA LYS A 63 7.99 7.65 1.65
C LYS A 63 6.72 8.29 2.20
N PHE A 64 5.87 7.47 2.81
CA PHE A 64 4.52 7.81 3.25
C PHE A 64 4.33 7.73 4.77
N GLY A 65 5.33 7.29 5.53
CA GLY A 65 5.21 7.15 6.98
C GLY A 65 4.07 6.21 7.37
N PRO A 66 3.30 6.53 8.43
CA PRO A 66 2.18 5.70 8.89
C PRO A 66 1.07 5.50 7.84
N PHE A 67 0.88 6.45 6.92
CA PHE A 67 -0.17 6.34 5.90
C PHE A 67 0.04 5.12 4.98
N ALA A 68 1.29 4.66 4.82
CA ALA A 68 1.61 3.48 4.03
C ALA A 68 0.79 2.25 4.45
N SER A 69 0.48 2.12 5.73
CA SER A 69 -0.31 1.01 6.28
C SER A 69 -1.74 0.96 5.71
N HIS A 70 -2.30 2.04 5.15
CA HIS A 70 -3.68 2.05 4.66
C HIS A 70 -3.80 2.20 3.14
N MET A 71 -2.67 2.18 2.43
CA MET A 71 -2.62 2.39 0.98
C MET A 71 -2.49 1.06 0.22
N VAL A 72 -2.81 1.08 -1.08
CA VAL A 72 -2.55 -0.04 -2.00
C VAL A 72 -1.43 0.35 -2.95
N PHE A 73 -0.48 -0.54 -3.17
CA PHE A 73 0.69 -0.25 -4.00
C PHE A 73 0.84 -1.25 -5.15
N THR A 74 1.25 -0.75 -6.31
CA THR A 74 2.08 -1.53 -7.23
C THR A 74 3.55 -1.17 -6.95
N ARG A 75 4.49 -2.01 -7.41
CA ARG A 75 5.92 -1.69 -7.31
C ARG A 75 6.21 -0.37 -8.03
N ASP A 76 5.81 -0.26 -9.28
CA ASP A 76 6.04 0.93 -10.10
C ASP A 76 5.36 2.16 -9.49
N GLY A 77 4.13 2.03 -9.00
CA GLY A 77 3.42 3.13 -8.33
C GLY A 77 4.13 3.63 -7.08
N LEU A 78 4.66 2.72 -6.26
CA LEU A 78 5.46 3.09 -5.09
C LEU A 78 6.77 3.78 -5.49
N GLU A 79 7.49 3.24 -6.48
CA GLU A 79 8.76 3.79 -6.96
C GLU A 79 8.57 5.19 -7.55
N GLN A 80 7.54 5.37 -8.38
CA GLN A 80 7.23 6.62 -9.09
C GLN A 80 6.59 7.71 -8.23
N ALA A 81 5.95 7.37 -7.11
CA ALA A 81 5.21 8.36 -6.34
C ALA A 81 6.07 9.56 -5.89
N THR A 82 5.44 10.66 -5.51
CA THR A 82 6.17 11.77 -4.91
C THR A 82 6.36 11.53 -3.40
N ARG A 83 7.52 11.88 -2.83
CA ARG A 83 7.71 11.84 -1.37
C ARG A 83 6.80 12.87 -0.69
N LEU A 84 6.25 12.54 0.49
CA LEU A 84 5.30 13.43 1.19
C LEU A 84 5.84 14.85 1.42
N VAL A 85 7.11 15.00 1.76
CA VAL A 85 7.73 16.33 1.96
C VAL A 85 7.68 17.21 0.70
N VAL A 86 7.84 16.62 -0.47
CA VAL A 86 7.79 17.34 -1.75
C VAL A 86 6.34 17.68 -2.11
N ALA A 87 5.43 16.71 -1.97
CA ALA A 87 4.00 16.92 -2.20
C ALA A 87 3.44 18.03 -1.29
N ALA A 88 3.82 18.02 0.00
CA ALA A 88 3.47 19.07 0.95
C ALA A 88 3.98 20.44 0.50
N ARG A 89 5.24 20.54 0.03
CA ARG A 89 5.79 21.80 -0.49
C ARG A 89 5.02 22.30 -1.72
N HIS A 90 4.59 21.42 -2.63
CA HIS A 90 3.77 21.80 -3.78
C HIS A 90 2.39 22.30 -3.34
N ALA A 91 1.72 21.58 -2.44
CA ALA A 91 0.43 21.99 -1.89
C ALA A 91 0.49 23.35 -1.18
N GLN A 92 1.59 23.64 -0.47
CA GLN A 92 1.83 24.94 0.17
C GLN A 92 1.94 26.08 -0.86
N ARG A 93 2.61 25.85 -1.99
CA ARG A 93 2.74 26.86 -3.05
C ARG A 93 1.38 27.18 -3.69
N PHE A 94 0.57 26.18 -3.97
CA PHE A 94 -0.79 26.39 -4.50
C PHE A 94 -1.67 27.15 -3.50
N ARG A 95 -1.57 26.81 -2.21
CA ARG A 95 -2.31 27.54 -1.17
C ARG A 95 -1.83 28.98 -1.04
N ALA A 96 -0.52 29.22 -1.04
CA ALA A 96 0.06 30.56 -0.94
C ALA A 96 -0.26 31.44 -2.17
N SER A 97 -0.44 30.85 -3.35
CA SER A 97 -0.86 31.59 -4.55
C SER A 97 -2.36 31.92 -4.57
N GLY A 98 -3.13 31.52 -3.56
CA GLY A 98 -4.58 31.70 -3.53
C GLY A 98 -5.33 30.81 -4.53
N ALA A 99 -4.71 29.74 -5.03
CA ALA A 99 -5.37 28.84 -5.98
C ALA A 99 -6.58 28.15 -5.31
N ARG A 100 -7.74 28.22 -5.97
CA ARG A 100 -8.99 27.61 -5.48
C ARG A 100 -9.40 26.34 -6.24
N ARG A 101 -8.72 26.04 -7.35
CA ARG A 101 -8.92 24.85 -8.18
C ARG A 101 -7.56 24.36 -8.64
N VAL A 102 -7.32 23.06 -8.52
CA VAL A 102 -6.10 22.39 -8.96
C VAL A 102 -6.53 21.17 -9.74
N ALA A 103 -5.94 20.96 -10.91
CA ALA A 103 -6.10 19.74 -11.69
C ALA A 103 -4.77 18.98 -11.66
N ASP A 104 -4.82 17.72 -11.27
CA ASP A 104 -3.68 16.82 -11.36
C ASP A 104 -3.90 15.88 -12.54
N LEU A 105 -3.15 16.11 -13.61
CA LEU A 105 -3.25 15.36 -14.86
C LEU A 105 -2.42 14.06 -14.83
N GLY A 106 -1.65 13.84 -13.76
CA GLY A 106 -0.76 12.71 -13.59
C GLY A 106 -0.76 12.19 -12.16
N CYS A 107 -1.94 12.13 -11.53
CA CYS A 107 -2.08 11.86 -10.08
C CYS A 107 -1.52 10.50 -9.65
N GLY A 108 -1.44 9.51 -10.54
CA GLY A 108 -0.88 8.20 -10.21
C GLY A 108 -1.60 7.58 -9.02
N ILE A 109 -0.89 7.42 -7.89
CA ILE A 109 -1.44 6.87 -6.63
C ILE A 109 -1.82 7.94 -5.59
N GLY A 110 -1.84 9.23 -5.96
CA GLY A 110 -2.12 10.34 -5.06
C GLY A 110 -1.43 11.61 -5.50
#